data_AF-A0A662CTX8-F1
#
_entry.id   AF-A0A662CTX8-F1
#
_cell.length_a   1.000
_cell.length_b   1.000
_cell.length_c   1.000
_cell.angle_alpha   90.00
_cell.angle_beta   90.00
_cell.angle_gamma   90.00
#
_symmetry.space_group_name_H-M   'P 1'
#
loop_
_entity.id
_entity.type
_entity.pdbx_description
1 polymer ?
#
loop_
_entity_poly.entity_id
_entity_poly.type
_entity_poly.pdbx_seq_one_letter_code
_entity_poly.pdbx_strand_id
1 'polypeptide(L)'
;MRSLGEKMEFKNAKGIIMGKMKFPQVFRFGVVLLLGLTAYSPVYAQQFLEQRNSFQLSDWIFYKGDCSRADSPTMVSYDNWDEVSIPHTWNAKDILNEGVNNYYRGVGWYRTNLNLEAPEGDKRYFIRFEGVGLTAEVFVNGKYIGNHKGAYSAFTFDITGYLNLSGENLISVRADNSIRHDVAPNGVVLYPVFGGIYRPVTVFETSNVCISPLDYSSSGVYIKQNNVSDQAADISVETILDYHPFVPVLKNDLKLFSPDVQKDKSKLRADIHDNSPDSRKDDSGLLGEYYDNANCEGKPVFTRIDKTLNFDFGTESPDPRIPVDNFSIRWTGSFMPPSSGIYKFELRSDDGSRLFLDDKEVIDNWKQQAPVRKSTEVKLEANEKVKVKIEYNDIAYGGLVSFDWKLLNEEVVAENMPETVWLNTVITDADGKEIASHRKEESIEFNSVISTTQDFHVKNPRLWNAKADPYLYTVNVTIEDAAGNKLDRVTQPLGIRYFRVERDNGLFLNGEYLDFYGVCRHQDWEGIGNALTDEHHVADMEDILEMGANGVRLGHYQHADIVHRFCNENGLILWAEIPVAPPYITSHVEAYIDNTVTQLKELVKQNYNHPSILLWSIYDEMDMTAEYATL
;
A
#
# COMPACT_ATOMS: atom_id res chain seq x y z
N MET A 1 -44.59 -5.71 28.50
CA MET A 1 -45.83 -5.33 29.23
C MET A 1 -45.76 -3.85 29.56
N ARG A 2 -46.88 -3.12 29.31
CA ARG A 2 -47.16 -1.68 29.56
C ARG A 2 -46.25 -0.70 28.79
N SER A 3 -46.62 -0.23 27.60
CA SER A 3 -47.73 0.65 27.20
C SER A 3 -47.67 2.06 27.82
N LEU A 4 -47.39 3.04 26.99
CA LEU A 4 -48.07 4.34 26.95
C LEU A 4 -47.89 4.85 25.52
N GLY A 5 -49.01 4.96 24.82
CA GLY A 5 -49.09 5.57 23.50
C GLY A 5 -49.82 6.89 23.60
N GLU A 6 -49.44 7.83 22.77
CA GLU A 6 -50.30 8.95 22.40
C GLU A 6 -50.37 9.04 20.88
N LYS A 7 -51.59 8.95 20.38
CA LYS A 7 -51.98 9.17 18.99
C LYS A 7 -52.31 10.65 18.82
N MET A 8 -51.72 11.30 17.82
CA MET A 8 -52.30 12.50 17.24
C MET A 8 -52.94 12.15 15.89
N GLU A 9 -54.26 12.34 15.82
CA GLU A 9 -55.05 12.30 14.57
C GLU A 9 -55.04 13.69 13.94
N PHE A 10 -54.69 13.78 12.65
CA PHE A 10 -55.06 14.91 11.80
C PHE A 10 -56.16 14.46 10.83
N LYS A 11 -57.35 15.06 10.93
CA LYS A 11 -58.42 14.95 9.92
C LYS A 11 -58.40 16.17 9.01
N ASN A 12 -58.32 15.88 7.72
CA ASN A 12 -58.42 16.83 6.61
C ASN A 12 -59.89 17.07 6.22
N ALA A 13 -60.22 18.28 5.73
CA ALA A 13 -61.54 18.62 5.21
C ALA A 13 -61.48 19.03 3.73
N LYS A 14 -62.28 18.33 2.91
CA LYS A 14 -62.60 18.53 1.47
C LYS A 14 -61.48 18.10 0.49
N GLY A 15 -61.60 17.11 -0.41
CA GLY A 15 -62.70 16.25 -0.84
C GLY A 15 -62.53 15.90 -2.33
N ILE A 16 -62.22 14.63 -2.65
CA ILE A 16 -62.67 13.84 -3.85
C ILE A 16 -62.09 14.24 -5.25
N ILE A 17 -61.65 13.39 -6.20
CA ILE A 17 -61.43 11.93 -6.44
C ILE A 17 -60.53 11.79 -7.70
N MET A 18 -59.68 10.75 -7.78
CA MET A 18 -59.36 9.85 -8.93
C MET A 18 -57.93 9.29 -8.73
N GLY A 19 -57.57 8.01 -8.83
CA GLY A 19 -58.26 6.74 -9.05
C GLY A 19 -57.27 5.62 -8.66
N LYS A 20 -57.78 4.50 -8.11
CA LYS A 20 -56.97 3.37 -7.66
C LYS A 20 -56.54 2.51 -8.85
N MET A 21 -55.24 2.22 -8.98
CA MET A 21 -54.75 1.06 -9.72
C MET A 21 -54.18 0.04 -8.72
N LYS A 22 -54.68 -1.19 -8.79
CA LYS A 22 -54.43 -2.31 -7.87
C LYS A 22 -53.13 -3.02 -8.25
N PHE A 23 -52.28 -3.33 -7.27
CA PHE A 23 -51.30 -4.41 -7.38
C PHE A 23 -51.94 -5.71 -6.84
N PRO A 24 -51.84 -6.86 -7.55
CA PRO A 24 -52.41 -8.11 -7.07
C PRO A 24 -51.48 -8.80 -6.07
N GLN A 25 -52.06 -9.23 -4.95
CA GLN A 25 -51.50 -10.20 -4.02
C GLN A 25 -51.42 -11.58 -4.68
N VAL A 26 -50.28 -12.27 -4.55
CA VAL A 26 -50.20 -13.72 -4.83
C VAL A 26 -49.52 -14.42 -3.65
N PHE A 27 -50.34 -15.22 -2.97
CA PHE A 27 -50.10 -16.45 -2.21
C PHE A 27 -48.73 -16.73 -1.57
N ARG A 28 -48.74 -16.78 -0.23
CA ARG A 28 -47.82 -17.58 0.58
C ARG A 28 -48.11 -19.07 0.39
N PHE A 29 -47.14 -19.82 -0.15
CA PHE A 29 -46.98 -21.24 0.13
C PHE A 29 -45.50 -21.50 0.41
N GLY A 30 -45.24 -22.09 1.58
CA GLY A 30 -43.91 -22.52 1.97
C GLY A 30 -43.48 -23.75 1.18
N VAL A 31 -42.31 -23.65 0.57
CA VAL A 31 -41.44 -24.80 0.27
C VAL A 31 -40.05 -24.38 0.75
N VAL A 32 -39.62 -25.01 1.84
CA VAL A 32 -38.23 -24.94 2.30
C VAL A 32 -37.43 -25.81 1.34
N LEU A 33 -36.75 -25.16 0.39
CA LEU A 33 -35.70 -25.76 -0.41
C LEU A 33 -34.40 -25.12 0.06
N LEU A 34 -33.65 -25.87 0.89
CA LEU A 34 -32.28 -25.57 1.27
C LEU A 34 -31.40 -25.66 0.01
N LEU A 35 -31.31 -24.55 -0.71
CA LEU A 35 -30.17 -24.28 -1.59
C LEU A 35 -29.27 -23.33 -0.81
N GLY A 36 -28.03 -23.75 -0.56
CA GLY A 36 -26.98 -22.88 -0.06
C GLY A 36 -26.71 -21.79 -1.07
N LEU A 37 -27.48 -20.72 -1.01
CA LEU A 37 -27.15 -19.42 -1.56
C LEU A 37 -26.23 -18.78 -0.52
N THR A 38 -24.93 -18.88 -0.73
CA THR A 38 -24.02 -17.87 -0.19
C THR A 38 -24.49 -16.55 -0.80
N ALA A 39 -25.18 -15.74 0.00
CA ALA A 39 -25.43 -14.36 -0.34
C ALA A 39 -24.05 -13.68 -0.40
N TYR A 40 -23.48 -13.60 -1.60
CA TYR A 40 -22.42 -12.65 -1.87
C TYR A 40 -23.06 -11.28 -1.73
N SER A 41 -22.80 -10.60 -0.62
CA SER A 41 -22.88 -9.14 -0.63
C SER A 41 -21.97 -8.67 -1.77
N PRO A 42 -22.44 -7.83 -2.70
CA PRO A 42 -21.53 -7.24 -3.68
C PRO A 42 -20.55 -6.36 -2.91
N VAL A 43 -19.35 -6.89 -2.69
CA VAL A 43 -18.20 -6.08 -2.27
C VAL A 43 -17.97 -5.10 -3.41
N TYR A 44 -18.05 -3.79 -3.14
CA TYR A 44 -17.77 -2.78 -4.16
C TYR A 44 -16.26 -2.68 -4.35
N ALA A 45 -15.69 -3.61 -5.11
CA ALA A 45 -14.30 -3.53 -5.55
C ALA A 45 -14.07 -2.18 -6.26
N GLN A 46 -12.87 -1.62 -6.12
CA GLN A 46 -12.51 -0.41 -6.85
C GLN A 46 -12.64 -0.66 -8.35
N GLN A 47 -13.22 0.30 -9.09
CA GLN A 47 -13.61 0.11 -10.48
C GLN A 47 -12.45 -0.36 -11.39
N PHE A 48 -11.22 0.09 -11.13
CA PHE A 48 -10.06 -0.30 -11.91
C PHE A 48 -9.56 -1.74 -11.64
N LEU A 49 -10.00 -2.36 -10.55
CA LEU A 49 -9.68 -3.75 -10.20
C LEU A 49 -10.75 -4.76 -10.67
N GLU A 50 -11.95 -4.31 -11.07
CA GLU A 50 -13.08 -5.18 -11.42
C GLU A 50 -12.77 -6.20 -12.54
N GLN A 51 -11.84 -5.86 -13.45
CA GLN A 51 -11.44 -6.73 -14.56
C GLN A 51 -10.18 -7.55 -14.27
N ARG A 52 -9.56 -7.34 -13.10
CA ARG A 52 -8.39 -8.08 -12.64
C ARG A 52 -8.84 -9.17 -11.68
N ASN A 53 -8.21 -10.34 -11.78
CA ASN A 53 -8.40 -11.39 -10.79
C ASN A 53 -7.92 -10.85 -9.43
N SER A 54 -8.85 -10.66 -8.49
CA SER A 54 -8.58 -10.00 -7.23
C SER A 54 -9.43 -10.56 -6.09
N PHE A 55 -8.92 -10.47 -4.88
CA PHE A 55 -9.63 -10.86 -3.67
C PHE A 55 -9.15 -10.04 -2.47
N GLN A 56 -10.05 -9.82 -1.51
CA GLN A 56 -9.73 -9.12 -0.27
C GLN A 56 -9.21 -10.10 0.79
N LEU A 57 -8.18 -9.68 1.53
CA LEU A 57 -7.67 -10.43 2.68
C LEU A 57 -8.55 -10.13 3.90
N SER A 58 -9.14 -11.18 4.48
CA SER A 58 -10.11 -11.07 5.57
C SER A 58 -9.71 -11.78 6.87
N ASP A 59 -8.87 -12.82 6.79
CA ASP A 59 -8.49 -13.64 7.94
C ASP A 59 -7.23 -13.11 8.65
N TRP A 60 -7.40 -12.04 9.43
CA TRP A 60 -6.29 -11.39 10.13
C TRP A 60 -6.24 -11.74 11.60
N ILE A 61 -5.02 -11.85 12.12
CA ILE A 61 -4.73 -11.75 13.55
C ILE A 61 -4.01 -10.44 13.84
N PHE A 62 -4.22 -9.90 15.04
CA PHE A 62 -3.75 -8.59 15.44
C PHE A 62 -3.14 -8.60 16.84
N TYR A 63 -2.06 -7.84 17.04
CA TYR A 63 -1.44 -7.60 18.33
C TYR A 63 -1.29 -6.09 18.58
N LYS A 64 -1.81 -5.60 19.71
CA LYS A 64 -1.66 -4.20 20.13
C LYS A 64 -0.34 -4.02 20.88
N GLY A 65 0.57 -3.22 20.34
CA GLY A 65 1.93 -3.03 20.83
C GLY A 65 2.99 -3.43 19.81
N ASP A 66 4.26 -3.10 20.06
CA ASP A 66 5.36 -3.52 19.20
C ASP A 66 5.84 -4.93 19.60
N CYS A 67 5.47 -5.94 18.81
CA CYS A 67 5.77 -7.33 19.07
C CYS A 67 7.10 -7.72 18.43
N SER A 68 8.05 -8.21 19.23
CA SER A 68 9.31 -8.74 18.69
C SER A 68 9.04 -9.92 17.76
N ARG A 69 9.78 -9.96 16.65
CA ARG A 69 9.72 -11.03 15.63
C ARG A 69 8.34 -11.22 14.97
N ALA A 70 7.43 -10.25 15.03
CA ALA A 70 6.12 -10.36 14.41
C ALA A 70 6.17 -10.45 12.87
N ASP A 71 7.27 -10.00 12.25
CA ASP A 71 7.59 -10.22 10.85
C ASP A 71 8.04 -11.66 10.54
N SER A 72 8.58 -12.38 11.53
CA SER A 72 9.25 -13.66 11.33
C SER A 72 8.28 -14.81 11.02
N PRO A 73 8.51 -15.59 9.94
CA PRO A 73 7.74 -16.80 9.66
C PRO A 73 7.87 -17.88 10.74
N THR A 74 8.92 -17.82 11.56
CA THR A 74 9.25 -18.82 12.59
C THR A 74 8.88 -18.34 14.00
N MET A 75 7.99 -17.35 14.12
CA MET A 75 7.44 -16.96 15.42
C MET A 75 6.72 -18.15 16.07
N VAL A 76 7.04 -18.43 17.34
CA VAL A 76 6.61 -19.65 18.04
C VAL A 76 5.46 -19.45 19.04
N SER A 77 5.07 -18.21 19.32
CA SER A 77 3.91 -17.90 20.19
C SER A 77 3.04 -16.82 19.55
N TYR A 78 1.73 -16.92 19.77
CA TYR A 78 0.71 -15.94 19.39
C TYR A 78 -0.07 -15.47 20.62
N ASP A 79 0.54 -15.50 21.80
CA ASP A 79 -0.08 -15.02 23.03
C ASP A 79 -0.45 -13.53 22.89
N ASN A 80 -1.70 -13.18 23.26
CA ASN A 80 -2.29 -11.84 23.11
C ASN A 80 -2.48 -11.35 21.65
N TRP A 81 -2.52 -12.26 20.68
CA TRP A 81 -3.02 -11.95 19.34
C TRP A 81 -4.53 -12.23 19.29
N ASP A 82 -5.30 -11.25 18.81
CA ASP A 82 -6.74 -11.34 18.61
C ASP A 82 -7.07 -11.58 17.14
N GLU A 83 -8.06 -12.41 16.85
CA GLU A 83 -8.65 -12.48 15.51
C GLU A 83 -9.43 -11.19 15.23
N VAL A 84 -9.18 -10.58 14.08
CA VAL A 84 -9.84 -9.34 13.65
C VAL A 84 -10.25 -9.42 12.18
N SER A 85 -11.31 -8.69 11.83
CA SER A 85 -11.71 -8.50 10.43
C SER A 85 -11.32 -7.11 9.99
N ILE A 86 -10.79 -6.99 8.77
CA ILE A 86 -10.54 -5.70 8.13
C ILE A 86 -11.84 -5.24 7.44
N PRO A 87 -12.27 -3.97 7.59
CA PRO A 87 -11.57 -2.84 8.24
C PRO A 87 -11.48 -2.94 9.77
N HIS A 88 -10.32 -2.60 10.33
CA HIS A 88 -10.06 -2.65 11.77
C HIS A 88 -9.28 -1.41 12.28
N THR A 89 -9.67 -0.92 13.45
CA THR A 89 -8.88 0.03 14.24
C THR A 89 -8.82 -0.39 15.70
N TRP A 90 -7.64 -0.30 16.31
CA TRP A 90 -7.49 -0.53 17.75
C TRP A 90 -7.98 0.64 18.61
N ASN A 91 -8.46 1.72 17.97
CA ASN A 91 -8.93 2.94 18.63
C ASN A 91 -10.45 3.09 18.68
N ALA A 92 -11.22 2.11 18.19
CA ALA A 92 -12.69 2.19 18.14
C ALA A 92 -13.35 2.40 19.52
N LYS A 93 -12.72 1.90 20.59
CA LYS A 93 -13.25 1.95 21.97
C LYS A 93 -12.45 2.83 22.92
N ASP A 94 -11.12 2.85 22.79
CA ASP A 94 -10.29 3.56 23.77
C ASP A 94 -10.44 5.08 23.70
N ILE A 95 -10.70 5.66 22.51
CA ILE A 95 -11.06 7.08 22.37
C ILE A 95 -12.32 7.43 23.17
N LEU A 96 -13.34 6.56 23.15
CA LEU A 96 -14.60 6.78 23.87
C LEU A 96 -14.42 6.61 25.38
N ASN A 97 -13.55 5.67 25.81
CA ASN A 97 -13.37 5.33 27.21
C ASN A 97 -12.35 6.23 27.93
N GLU A 98 -11.25 6.57 27.26
CA GLU A 98 -10.09 7.25 27.83
C GLU A 98 -10.02 8.73 27.42
N GLY A 99 -10.76 9.09 26.36
CA GLY A 99 -10.84 10.44 25.80
C GLY A 99 -9.80 10.71 24.70
N VAL A 100 -10.09 11.71 23.86
CA VAL A 100 -9.28 12.10 22.69
C VAL A 100 -7.82 12.49 23.00
N ASN A 101 -7.49 12.73 24.27
CA ASN A 101 -6.13 13.09 24.69
C ASN A 101 -5.31 11.91 25.23
N ASN A 102 -5.94 10.77 25.54
CA ASN A 102 -5.28 9.65 26.25
C ASN A 102 -5.35 8.31 25.54
N TYR A 103 -6.07 8.23 24.41
CA TYR A 103 -6.20 6.99 23.65
C TYR A 103 -4.84 6.45 23.18
N TYR A 104 -4.74 5.13 22.98
CA TYR A 104 -3.49 4.51 22.60
C TYR A 104 -3.02 4.99 21.23
N ARG A 105 -1.83 5.60 21.20
CA ARG A 105 -1.08 5.95 19.99
C ARG A 105 0.26 5.24 20.01
N GLY A 106 0.46 4.33 19.07
CA GLY A 106 1.58 3.41 19.10
C GLY A 106 1.54 2.42 17.95
N VAL A 107 2.28 1.34 18.13
CA VAL A 107 2.45 0.28 17.16
C VAL A 107 1.37 -0.78 17.33
N GLY A 108 0.90 -1.34 16.23
CA GLY A 108 0.12 -2.57 16.21
C GLY A 108 0.55 -3.45 15.04
N TRP A 109 0.53 -4.75 15.25
CA TRP A 109 0.93 -5.73 14.23
C TRP A 109 -0.27 -6.50 13.72
N TYR A 110 -0.33 -6.70 12.41
CA TYR A 110 -1.31 -7.55 11.74
C TYR A 110 -0.60 -8.67 11.00
N ARG A 111 -1.17 -9.87 11.00
CA ARG A 111 -0.69 -11.00 10.21
C ARG A 111 -1.84 -11.74 9.55
N THR A 112 -1.62 -12.21 8.33
CA THR A 112 -2.54 -13.11 7.61
C THR A 112 -1.74 -14.07 6.75
N ASN A 113 -2.29 -15.26 6.56
CA ASN A 113 -1.77 -16.17 5.54
C ASN A 113 -2.30 -15.74 4.16
N LEU A 114 -1.48 -15.98 3.15
CA LEU A 114 -1.79 -15.75 1.75
C LEU A 114 -1.45 -17.02 0.98
N ASN A 115 -2.49 -17.72 0.53
CA ASN A 115 -2.35 -18.90 -0.31
C ASN A 115 -2.55 -18.46 -1.76
N LEU A 116 -1.47 -18.47 -2.53
CA LEU A 116 -1.46 -18.15 -3.95
C LEU A 116 -0.71 -19.25 -4.69
N GLU A 117 -1.17 -19.64 -5.85
CA GLU A 117 -0.34 -20.46 -6.73
C GLU A 117 0.93 -19.68 -7.11
N ALA A 118 2.05 -20.40 -7.21
CA ALA A 118 3.30 -19.77 -7.64
C ALA A 118 3.07 -19.04 -8.98
N PRO A 119 3.61 -17.83 -9.17
CA PRO A 119 3.48 -17.14 -10.45
C PRO A 119 3.99 -18.03 -11.58
N GLU A 120 3.08 -18.44 -12.48
CA GLU A 120 3.45 -18.89 -13.82
C GLU A 120 4.01 -17.67 -14.56
N GLY A 121 5.05 -17.86 -15.39
CA GLY A 121 6.01 -16.79 -15.76
C GLY A 121 5.46 -15.54 -16.47
N ASP A 122 4.18 -15.49 -16.82
CA ASP A 122 3.50 -14.34 -17.41
C ASP A 122 2.71 -13.49 -16.40
N LYS A 123 2.67 -13.87 -15.11
CA LYS A 123 1.86 -13.23 -14.07
C LYS A 123 2.67 -12.44 -13.04
N ARG A 124 2.08 -11.34 -12.59
CA ARG A 124 2.51 -10.53 -11.44
C ARG A 124 1.41 -10.44 -10.41
N TYR A 125 1.80 -10.40 -9.13
CA TYR A 125 0.91 -10.26 -7.99
C TYR A 125 1.22 -8.98 -7.21
N PHE A 126 0.17 -8.27 -6.84
CA PHE A 126 0.24 -7.03 -6.10
C PHE A 126 -0.60 -7.14 -4.83
N ILE A 127 -0.14 -6.47 -3.77
CA ILE A 127 -0.95 -6.21 -2.57
C ILE A 127 -1.20 -4.71 -2.46
N ARG A 128 -2.45 -4.33 -2.27
CA ARG A 128 -2.89 -2.96 -2.15
C ARG A 128 -3.63 -2.73 -0.84
N PHE A 129 -3.23 -1.70 -0.12
CA PHE A 129 -3.86 -1.24 1.11
C PHE A 129 -4.60 0.07 0.82
N GLU A 130 -5.86 0.18 1.22
CA GLU A 130 -6.66 1.39 0.96
C GLU A 130 -6.51 2.50 2.00
N GLY A 131 -5.96 2.16 3.17
CA GLY A 131 -5.72 3.10 4.26
C GLY A 131 -5.21 2.38 5.51
N VAL A 132 -4.04 2.80 5.99
CA VAL A 132 -3.45 2.30 7.24
C VAL A 132 -3.01 3.49 8.08
N GLY A 133 -3.62 3.65 9.25
CA GLY A 133 -3.35 4.77 10.15
C GLY A 133 -2.14 4.49 11.05
N LEU A 134 -1.09 5.33 11.12
CA LEU A 134 -0.72 6.47 10.24
C LEU A 134 0.36 6.08 9.23
N THR A 135 1.23 5.15 9.61
CA THR A 135 2.28 4.61 8.75
C THR A 135 2.28 3.10 8.79
N ALA A 136 2.73 2.47 7.71
CA ALA A 136 2.77 1.02 7.57
C ALA A 136 4.15 0.55 7.10
N GLU A 137 4.65 -0.54 7.66
CA GLU A 137 5.75 -1.33 7.13
C GLU A 137 5.22 -2.72 6.79
N VAL A 138 5.46 -3.19 5.55
CA VAL A 138 4.90 -4.44 5.06
C VAL A 138 6.01 -5.47 4.85
N PHE A 139 5.71 -6.71 5.24
CA PHE A 139 6.60 -7.85 5.15
C PHE A 139 5.89 -9.02 4.48
N VAL A 140 6.61 -9.73 3.61
CA VAL A 140 6.16 -10.97 2.97
C VAL A 140 7.17 -12.04 3.32
N ASN A 141 6.74 -13.11 4.01
CA ASN A 141 7.60 -14.20 4.45
C ASN A 141 8.82 -13.71 5.26
N GLY A 142 8.62 -12.70 6.12
CA GLY A 142 9.67 -12.06 6.92
C GLY A 142 10.58 -11.09 6.16
N LYS A 143 10.40 -10.94 4.85
CA LYS A 143 11.16 -9.98 4.06
C LYS A 143 10.41 -8.66 4.01
N TYR A 144 11.07 -7.58 4.40
CA TYR A 144 10.55 -6.23 4.25
C TYR A 144 10.38 -5.89 2.75
N ILE A 145 9.19 -5.44 2.36
CA ILE A 145 8.89 -5.08 0.96
C ILE A 145 8.80 -3.57 0.75
N GLY A 146 8.47 -2.80 1.79
CA GLY A 146 8.34 -1.35 1.70
C GLY A 146 7.56 -0.74 2.87
N ASN A 147 7.46 0.59 2.86
CA ASN A 147 6.67 1.35 3.81
C ASN A 147 5.79 2.39 3.12
N HIS A 148 4.81 2.90 3.86
CA HIS A 148 3.98 4.02 3.48
C HIS A 148 3.81 4.99 4.66
N LYS A 149 3.82 6.29 4.36
CA LYS A 149 3.69 7.37 5.34
C LYS A 149 2.52 8.29 4.98
N GLY A 150 1.36 8.05 5.60
CA GLY A 150 0.13 8.83 5.38
C GLY A 150 -1.08 7.94 5.63
N ALA A 151 -2.02 8.39 6.44
CA ALA A 151 -3.08 7.50 6.92
C ALA A 151 -4.16 7.22 5.86
N TYR A 152 -4.33 8.13 4.91
CA TYR A 152 -5.60 8.31 4.21
C TYR A 152 -5.58 7.99 2.72
N SER A 153 -4.40 7.76 2.18
CA SER A 153 -4.15 7.36 0.80
C SER A 153 -3.86 5.87 0.72
N ALA A 154 -4.18 5.29 -0.44
CA ALA A 154 -3.83 3.91 -0.72
C ALA A 154 -2.34 3.76 -1.08
N PHE A 155 -1.80 2.55 -0.92
CA PHE A 155 -0.48 2.18 -1.42
C PHE A 155 -0.45 0.74 -1.91
N THR A 156 0.39 0.47 -2.90
CA THR A 156 0.49 -0.84 -3.58
C THR A 156 1.94 -1.28 -3.67
N PHE A 157 2.19 -2.56 -3.41
CA PHE A 157 3.48 -3.20 -3.66
C PHE A 157 3.33 -4.38 -4.62
N ASP A 158 4.29 -4.51 -5.55
CA ASP A 158 4.50 -5.77 -6.27
C ASP A 158 5.15 -6.79 -5.32
N ILE A 159 4.44 -7.89 -5.07
CA ILE A 159 4.88 -8.96 -4.15
C ILE A 159 5.39 -10.19 -4.88
N THR A 160 5.38 -10.21 -6.23
CA THR A 160 5.64 -11.40 -7.06
C THR A 160 6.95 -12.09 -6.66
N GLY A 161 8.04 -11.32 -6.57
CA GLY A 161 9.37 -11.84 -6.20
C GLY A 161 9.56 -12.20 -4.73
N TYR A 162 8.56 -11.98 -3.87
CA TYR A 162 8.60 -12.32 -2.45
C TYR A 162 7.80 -13.56 -2.09
N LEU A 163 7.00 -14.08 -3.03
CA LEU A 163 6.18 -15.26 -2.83
C LEU A 163 7.03 -16.54 -2.76
N ASN A 164 6.57 -17.50 -1.97
CA ASN A 164 7.08 -18.85 -1.92
C ASN A 164 6.47 -19.67 -3.05
N LEU A 165 7.32 -20.47 -3.71
CA LEU A 165 6.89 -21.40 -4.77
C LEU A 165 6.00 -22.54 -4.26
N SER A 166 5.96 -22.79 -2.94
CA SER A 166 5.02 -23.73 -2.32
C SER A 166 3.58 -23.21 -2.32
N GLY A 167 3.39 -21.91 -2.54
CA GLY A 167 2.11 -21.22 -2.55
C GLY A 167 1.63 -20.70 -1.20
N GLU A 168 2.17 -21.21 -0.10
CA GLU A 168 1.92 -20.69 1.25
C GLU A 168 2.80 -19.50 1.57
N ASN A 169 2.17 -18.36 1.90
CA ASN A 169 2.85 -17.11 2.20
C ASN A 169 2.30 -16.49 3.48
N LEU A 170 3.15 -15.74 4.16
CA LEU A 170 2.78 -14.94 5.32
C LEU A 170 2.89 -13.46 4.97
N ILE A 171 1.82 -12.71 5.19
CA ILE A 171 1.83 -11.25 5.17
C ILE A 171 1.87 -10.75 6.61
N SER A 172 2.79 -9.84 6.91
CA SER A 172 2.85 -9.14 8.19
C SER A 172 2.90 -7.63 7.96
N VAL A 173 2.17 -6.88 8.77
CA VAL A 173 2.08 -5.42 8.65
C VAL A 173 2.29 -4.80 10.03
N ARG A 174 3.29 -3.95 10.15
CA ARG A 174 3.51 -3.10 11.33
C ARG A 174 2.86 -1.76 11.04
N ALA A 175 1.74 -1.47 11.69
CA ALA A 175 1.05 -0.19 11.62
C ALA A 175 1.44 0.67 12.84
N ASP A 176 1.57 1.98 12.65
CA ASP A 176 1.97 2.90 13.71
C ASP A 176 1.25 4.25 13.59
N ASN A 177 0.48 4.64 14.61
CA ASN A 177 -0.20 5.94 14.70
C ASN A 177 0.37 6.86 15.80
N SER A 178 1.59 6.57 16.28
CA SER A 178 2.32 7.40 17.23
C SER A 178 2.36 8.86 16.78
N ILE A 179 2.45 9.77 17.76
CA ILE A 179 2.71 11.18 17.46
C ILE A 179 4.08 11.28 16.78
N ARG A 180 4.14 11.97 15.65
CA ARG A 180 5.37 12.14 14.86
C ARG A 180 5.38 13.45 14.12
N HIS A 181 6.59 13.96 13.89
CA HIS A 181 6.83 15.31 13.38
C HIS A 181 7.08 15.38 11.86
N ASP A 182 7.24 14.22 11.22
CA ASP A 182 7.57 14.09 9.79
C ASP A 182 6.38 13.66 8.92
N VAL A 183 5.18 13.44 9.49
CA VAL A 183 4.01 12.96 8.74
C VAL A 183 2.75 13.74 9.16
N ALA A 184 1.98 14.21 8.18
CA ALA A 184 0.68 14.82 8.41
C ALA A 184 -0.41 13.74 8.60
N PRO A 185 -1.36 13.90 9.55
CA PRO A 185 -1.50 14.99 10.51
C PRO A 185 -0.56 14.82 11.72
N ASN A 186 0.20 15.87 12.07
CA ASN A 186 1.07 15.88 13.24
C ASN A 186 0.31 16.45 14.46
N GLY A 187 0.12 15.63 15.51
CA GLY A 187 -0.38 16.12 16.79
C GLY A 187 -1.74 16.82 16.75
N VAL A 188 -2.56 16.55 15.72
CA VAL A 188 -3.82 17.24 15.48
C VAL A 188 -4.80 17.01 16.63
N VAL A 189 -5.35 18.12 17.14
CA VAL A 189 -6.34 18.18 18.23
C VAL A 189 -7.78 18.21 17.69
N LEU A 190 -7.95 18.45 16.38
CA LEU A 190 -9.25 18.59 15.73
C LEU A 190 -10.04 17.28 15.63
N TYR A 191 -9.36 16.16 15.43
CA TYR A 191 -9.98 14.84 15.30
C TYR A 191 -8.98 13.75 15.70
N PRO A 192 -9.46 12.57 16.15
CA PRO A 192 -8.57 11.46 16.48
C PRO A 192 -7.87 10.89 15.23
N VAL A 193 -6.57 10.61 15.36
CA VAL A 193 -5.81 9.86 14.35
C VAL A 193 -5.88 8.38 14.72
N PHE A 194 -6.87 7.68 14.18
CA PHE A 194 -7.10 6.26 14.42
C PHE A 194 -5.99 5.40 13.81
N GLY A 195 -5.48 4.43 14.58
CA GLY A 195 -4.47 3.50 14.12
C GLY A 195 -5.05 2.17 13.62
N GLY A 196 -4.36 1.54 12.68
CA GLY A 196 -4.72 0.22 12.14
C GLY A 196 -5.03 0.19 10.66
N ILE A 197 -5.32 -1.01 10.14
CA ILE A 197 -5.72 -1.24 8.75
C ILE A 197 -7.23 -1.01 8.65
N TYR A 198 -7.64 0.26 8.58
CA TYR A 198 -9.04 0.65 8.71
C TYR A 198 -9.80 0.70 7.37
N ARG A 199 -9.14 0.37 6.26
CA ARG A 199 -9.77 0.14 4.95
C ARG A 199 -9.26 -1.17 4.33
N PRO A 200 -9.95 -1.73 3.32
CA PRO A 200 -9.65 -3.04 2.76
C PRO A 200 -8.20 -3.23 2.29
N VAL A 201 -7.76 -4.50 2.31
CA VAL A 201 -6.52 -4.96 1.70
C VAL A 201 -6.86 -5.94 0.59
N THR A 202 -6.40 -5.66 -0.63
CA THR A 202 -6.72 -6.44 -1.82
C THR A 202 -5.45 -6.99 -2.44
N VAL A 203 -5.45 -8.28 -2.74
CA VAL A 203 -4.45 -8.93 -3.59
C VAL A 203 -5.03 -9.07 -4.98
N PHE A 204 -4.25 -8.75 -6.01
CA PHE A 204 -4.68 -8.90 -7.40
C PHE A 204 -3.53 -9.28 -8.33
N GLU A 205 -3.91 -9.84 -9.48
CA GLU A 205 -3.03 -10.36 -10.52
C GLU A 205 -3.08 -9.46 -11.77
N THR A 206 -1.93 -9.34 -12.45
CA THR A 206 -1.84 -8.79 -13.82
C THR A 206 -0.90 -9.64 -14.67
N SER A 207 -0.93 -9.45 -16.00
CA SER A 207 0.16 -9.89 -16.88
C SER A 207 1.45 -9.10 -16.63
N ASN A 208 2.57 -9.59 -17.17
CA ASN A 208 3.88 -8.90 -17.13
C ASN A 208 3.88 -7.52 -17.78
N VAL A 209 3.09 -7.33 -18.85
CA VAL A 209 2.73 -6.01 -19.40
C VAL A 209 1.35 -5.65 -18.87
N CYS A 210 1.27 -4.56 -18.11
CA CYS A 210 0.02 -4.13 -17.47
C CYS A 210 -0.12 -2.60 -17.47
N ILE A 211 -1.32 -2.13 -17.15
CA ILE A 211 -1.56 -0.73 -16.79
C ILE A 211 -1.09 -0.54 -15.35
N SER A 212 -0.06 0.28 -15.13
CA SER A 212 0.68 0.27 -13.86
C SER A 212 -0.20 0.60 -12.65
N PRO A 213 -0.31 -0.31 -11.66
CA PRO A 213 -0.93 0.01 -10.37
C PRO A 213 0.04 0.71 -9.41
N LEU A 214 1.28 0.98 -9.84
CA LEU A 214 2.37 1.44 -8.96
C LEU A 214 2.56 2.96 -8.99
N ASP A 215 1.90 3.69 -9.89
CA ASP A 215 1.94 5.15 -9.92
C ASP A 215 1.05 5.74 -8.80
N TYR A 216 1.64 5.85 -7.61
CA TYR A 216 0.98 6.29 -6.36
C TYR A 216 -0.30 5.50 -6.04
N SER A 217 -0.34 4.21 -6.36
CA SER A 217 -1.53 3.36 -6.20
C SER A 217 -2.80 3.91 -6.90
N SER A 218 -2.64 4.70 -7.96
CA SER A 218 -3.73 5.12 -8.84
C SER A 218 -4.21 3.97 -9.74
N SER A 219 -5.19 4.26 -10.59
CA SER A 219 -5.63 3.33 -11.64
C SER A 219 -4.64 3.20 -12.80
N GLY A 220 -3.60 4.04 -12.86
CA GLY A 220 -2.66 4.11 -13.99
C GLY A 220 -3.24 4.75 -15.26
N VAL A 221 -4.47 5.27 -15.20
CA VAL A 221 -5.17 5.96 -16.30
C VAL A 221 -5.58 7.35 -15.82
N TYR A 222 -5.29 8.38 -16.60
CA TYR A 222 -5.65 9.77 -16.29
C TYR A 222 -6.42 10.39 -17.46
N ILE A 223 -7.65 10.84 -17.20
CA ILE A 223 -8.55 11.36 -18.22
C ILE A 223 -8.65 12.88 -18.08
N LYS A 224 -8.03 13.61 -18.99
CA LYS A 224 -8.07 15.06 -19.04
C LYS A 224 -9.12 15.53 -20.05
N GLN A 225 -9.81 16.61 -19.69
CA GLN A 225 -10.84 17.23 -20.51
C GLN A 225 -10.39 18.64 -20.89
N ASN A 226 -10.48 19.00 -22.16
CA ASN A 226 -10.18 20.33 -22.69
C ASN A 226 -11.30 20.78 -23.63
N ASN A 227 -11.40 22.10 -23.85
CA ASN A 227 -12.34 22.71 -24.80
C ASN A 227 -13.80 22.21 -24.67
N VAL A 228 -14.26 21.97 -23.44
CA VAL A 228 -15.58 21.40 -23.17
C VAL A 228 -16.67 22.45 -23.37
N SER A 229 -17.71 22.08 -24.13
CA SER A 229 -18.93 22.83 -24.38
C SER A 229 -20.10 21.87 -24.62
N ASP A 230 -21.29 22.41 -24.87
CA ASP A 230 -22.46 21.65 -25.33
C ASP A 230 -22.28 21.07 -26.75
N GLN A 231 -21.37 21.64 -27.55
CA GLN A 231 -21.13 21.22 -28.95
C GLN A 231 -20.04 20.16 -29.07
N ALA A 232 -19.00 20.22 -28.23
CA ALA A 232 -17.88 19.29 -28.27
C ALA A 232 -17.07 19.27 -26.97
N ALA A 233 -16.29 18.21 -26.78
CA ALA A 233 -15.25 18.09 -25.77
C ALA A 233 -14.03 17.34 -26.33
N ASP A 234 -12.83 17.85 -26.04
CA ASP A 234 -11.58 17.16 -26.33
C ASP A 234 -11.14 16.37 -25.10
N ILE A 235 -10.99 15.06 -25.25
CA ILE A 235 -10.64 14.14 -24.16
C ILE A 235 -9.27 13.54 -24.44
N SER A 236 -8.33 13.70 -23.51
CA SER A 236 -7.00 13.07 -23.57
C SER A 236 -6.94 11.99 -22.50
N VAL A 237 -6.69 10.75 -22.92
CA VAL A 237 -6.52 9.60 -22.01
C VAL A 237 -5.04 9.26 -21.95
N GLU A 238 -4.40 9.58 -20.83
CA GLU A 238 -3.03 9.16 -20.52
C GLU A 238 -3.09 7.78 -19.83
N THR A 239 -2.24 6.86 -20.24
CA THR A 239 -2.11 5.51 -19.66
C THR A 239 -0.64 5.24 -19.35
N ILE A 240 -0.39 4.79 -18.11
CA ILE A 240 0.93 4.35 -17.66
C ILE A 240 1.04 2.85 -17.92
N LEU A 241 1.91 2.46 -18.85
CA LEU A 241 2.21 1.07 -19.16
C LEU A 241 3.45 0.62 -18.39
N ASP A 242 3.42 -0.59 -17.87
CA ASP A 242 4.46 -1.17 -17.02
C ASP A 242 4.77 -2.59 -17.52
N TYR A 243 6.02 -2.79 -17.94
CA TYR A 243 6.55 -4.08 -18.39
C TYR A 243 7.71 -4.52 -17.50
N HIS A 244 7.41 -5.38 -16.53
CA HIS A 244 8.40 -5.98 -15.62
C HIS A 244 8.12 -7.47 -15.44
N PRO A 245 8.59 -8.32 -16.36
CA PRO A 245 8.45 -9.76 -16.22
C PRO A 245 9.02 -10.28 -14.91
N PHE A 246 8.24 -11.11 -14.22
CA PHE A 246 8.82 -11.92 -13.17
C PHE A 246 9.63 -13.04 -13.82
N VAL A 247 10.94 -12.89 -13.80
CA VAL A 247 11.84 -13.99 -14.08
C VAL A 247 12.06 -14.72 -12.76
N PRO A 248 11.61 -15.98 -12.62
CA PRO A 248 11.85 -16.75 -11.42
C PRO A 248 13.35 -16.90 -11.29
N VAL A 249 13.97 -16.06 -10.45
CA VAL A 249 15.28 -16.35 -9.91
C VAL A 249 15.08 -17.67 -9.21
N LEU A 250 15.59 -18.77 -9.79
CA LEU A 250 15.75 -20.02 -9.05
C LEU A 250 16.38 -19.60 -7.73
N LYS A 251 15.66 -19.74 -6.60
CA LYS A 251 16.10 -19.39 -5.24
C LYS A 251 17.37 -20.20 -4.95
N ASN A 252 18.49 -19.74 -5.48
CA ASN A 252 19.81 -20.06 -5.05
C ASN A 252 20.09 -18.95 -4.07
N ASP A 253 19.79 -19.19 -2.79
CA ASP A 253 20.28 -18.31 -1.73
C ASP A 253 21.76 -18.01 -1.98
N LEU A 254 22.20 -16.77 -1.72
CA LEU A 254 23.63 -16.46 -1.72
C LEU A 254 24.32 -17.46 -0.79
N LYS A 255 24.99 -18.45 -1.38
CA LYS A 255 25.72 -19.45 -0.61
C LYS A 255 26.87 -18.72 0.05
N LEU A 256 26.78 -18.55 1.36
CA LEU A 256 27.84 -17.96 2.17
C LEU A 256 28.90 -19.04 2.43
N PHE A 257 30.14 -18.70 2.11
CA PHE A 257 31.30 -19.53 2.33
C PHE A 257 32.21 -18.86 3.36
N SER A 258 32.58 -19.60 4.40
CA SER A 258 33.61 -19.14 5.33
C SER A 258 34.97 -18.97 4.61
N PRO A 259 35.90 -18.17 5.14
CA PRO A 259 37.22 -18.01 4.53
C PRO A 259 37.92 -19.36 4.40
N ASP A 260 38.61 -19.59 3.28
CA ASP A 260 39.43 -20.79 3.08
C ASP A 260 40.52 -20.84 4.16
N VAL A 261 40.25 -21.54 5.26
CA VAL A 261 41.28 -21.84 6.25
C VAL A 261 42.31 -22.69 5.52
N GLN A 262 43.48 -22.12 5.21
CA GLN A 262 44.61 -22.89 4.72
C GLN A 262 44.86 -24.02 5.72
N LYS A 263 44.35 -25.21 5.40
CA LYS A 263 44.68 -26.43 6.14
C LYS A 263 46.17 -26.62 5.92
N ASP A 264 46.93 -26.43 6.99
CA ASP A 264 48.31 -26.86 7.06
C ASP A 264 48.35 -28.36 6.74
N LYS A 265 48.68 -28.68 5.48
CA LYS A 265 48.72 -30.05 4.96
C LYS A 265 49.80 -30.90 5.64
N SER A 266 50.60 -30.33 6.56
CA SER A 266 51.68 -31.02 7.26
C SER A 266 51.25 -31.90 8.43
N LYS A 267 49.98 -31.88 8.87
CA LYS A 267 49.49 -32.69 10.01
C LYS A 267 48.53 -33.84 9.67
N LEU A 268 48.28 -34.14 8.39
CA LEU A 268 47.31 -35.16 7.96
C LEU A 268 47.94 -36.50 7.54
N ARG A 269 49.01 -36.93 8.21
CA ARG A 269 49.57 -38.29 8.07
C ARG A 269 49.78 -38.96 9.42
N ALA A 270 48.68 -39.25 10.10
CA ALA A 270 48.53 -40.42 10.95
C ALA A 270 47.03 -40.60 11.17
N ASP A 271 46.54 -41.82 10.95
CA ASP A 271 45.16 -42.30 11.14
C ASP A 271 44.37 -42.50 9.83
N ILE A 272 44.91 -43.40 9.00
CA ILE A 272 44.10 -44.18 8.07
C ILE A 272 43.51 -45.32 8.90
N HIS A 273 42.26 -45.15 9.34
CA HIS A 273 41.23 -46.20 9.44
C HIS A 273 39.96 -45.63 10.09
N ASP A 274 39.17 -44.89 9.33
CA ASP A 274 37.73 -44.83 9.56
C ASP A 274 36.99 -44.64 8.22
N ASN A 275 36.22 -45.64 7.82
CA ASN A 275 35.36 -45.65 6.62
C ASN A 275 33.90 -45.40 7.06
N SER A 276 33.65 -44.31 7.78
CA SER A 276 32.29 -43.80 8.04
C SER A 276 31.88 -42.78 6.97
N PRO A 277 30.73 -42.93 6.30
CA PRO A 277 30.28 -42.05 5.22
C PRO A 277 29.60 -40.76 5.72
N ASP A 278 30.11 -40.09 6.77
CA ASP A 278 29.45 -38.89 7.31
C ASP A 278 30.39 -37.83 7.95
N SER A 279 31.44 -37.40 7.25
CA SER A 279 32.28 -36.27 7.74
C SER A 279 32.76 -35.29 6.65
N ARG A 280 31.92 -35.00 5.66
CA ARG A 280 32.09 -33.73 4.93
C ARG A 280 31.59 -32.62 5.86
N LYS A 281 32.51 -31.97 6.59
CA LYS A 281 32.21 -30.76 7.35
C LYS A 281 31.54 -29.74 6.42
N ASP A 282 30.35 -29.31 6.81
CA ASP A 282 29.51 -28.34 6.11
C ASP A 282 30.10 -26.93 6.34
N ASP A 283 30.80 -26.39 5.34
CA ASP A 283 31.49 -25.09 5.38
C ASP A 283 30.55 -23.90 5.05
N SER A 284 29.22 -24.09 5.17
CA SER A 284 28.19 -23.08 4.90
C SER A 284 28.04 -22.05 6.04
N GLY A 285 28.11 -20.76 5.71
CA GLY A 285 28.02 -19.62 6.64
C GLY A 285 29.24 -18.70 6.63
N LEU A 286 29.20 -17.61 7.39
CA LEU A 286 30.35 -16.71 7.57
C LEU A 286 31.10 -17.02 8.87
N LEU A 287 32.41 -16.80 8.87
CA LEU A 287 33.21 -16.88 10.09
C LEU A 287 32.98 -15.61 10.92
N GLY A 288 32.25 -15.75 12.03
CA GLY A 288 32.08 -14.72 13.04
C GLY A 288 33.23 -14.72 14.03
N GLU A 289 33.90 -13.59 14.16
CA GLU A 289 34.89 -13.26 15.17
C GLU A 289 34.24 -12.35 16.22
N TYR A 290 34.18 -12.82 17.47
CA TYR A 290 33.46 -12.15 18.55
C TYR A 290 34.44 -11.46 19.50
N TYR A 291 34.24 -10.18 19.76
CA TYR A 291 35.16 -9.33 20.53
C TYR A 291 34.45 -8.78 21.78
N ASP A 292 35.21 -8.62 22.86
CA ASP A 292 34.79 -8.01 24.13
C ASP A 292 34.96 -6.47 24.14
N ASN A 293 34.93 -5.86 22.96
CA ASN A 293 35.01 -4.41 22.73
C ASN A 293 34.17 -4.02 21.51
N ALA A 294 33.75 -2.77 21.41
CA ALA A 294 32.87 -2.30 20.33
C ALA A 294 33.54 -2.02 18.97
N ASN A 295 34.83 -2.36 18.76
CA ASN A 295 35.61 -1.92 17.60
C ASN A 295 36.23 -3.04 16.75
N CYS A 296 35.95 -4.31 17.05
CA CYS A 296 36.56 -5.48 16.40
C CYS A 296 38.10 -5.44 16.47
N GLU A 297 38.63 -4.97 17.60
CA GLU A 297 40.07 -4.82 17.84
C GLU A 297 40.64 -5.95 18.68
N GLY A 298 41.92 -6.24 18.45
CA GLY A 298 42.65 -7.27 19.19
C GLY A 298 42.31 -8.69 18.76
N LYS A 299 42.51 -9.65 19.67
CA LYS A 299 42.24 -11.07 19.44
C LYS A 299 40.77 -11.35 19.77
N PRO A 300 39.98 -12.00 18.90
CA PRO A 300 38.61 -12.35 19.23
C PRO A 300 38.59 -13.32 20.42
N VAL A 301 37.59 -13.17 21.28
CA VAL A 301 37.33 -14.02 22.44
C VAL A 301 37.03 -15.44 21.99
N PHE A 302 36.23 -15.57 20.93
CA PHE A 302 36.01 -16.83 20.23
C PHE A 302 35.59 -16.59 18.77
N THR A 303 35.57 -17.67 17.99
CA THR A 303 35.05 -17.67 16.63
C THR A 303 34.03 -18.78 16.43
N ARG A 304 33.05 -18.58 15.56
CA ARG A 304 32.11 -19.63 15.11
C ARG A 304 31.66 -19.38 13.67
N ILE A 305 31.06 -20.39 13.05
CA ILE A 305 30.42 -20.24 11.74
C ILE A 305 28.94 -19.92 11.96
N ASP A 306 28.50 -18.76 11.48
CA ASP A 306 27.11 -18.31 11.52
C ASP A 306 26.46 -18.52 10.15
N LYS A 307 25.47 -19.40 10.09
CA LYS A 307 24.78 -19.77 8.84
C LYS A 307 23.86 -18.67 8.31
N THR A 308 23.32 -17.88 9.22
CA THR A 308 22.42 -16.76 8.96
C THR A 308 22.86 -15.57 9.80
N LEU A 309 22.60 -14.37 9.29
CA LEU A 309 22.85 -13.11 9.98
C LEU A 309 21.51 -12.45 10.27
N ASN A 310 20.85 -12.95 11.32
CA ASN A 310 19.60 -12.42 11.82
C ASN A 310 19.55 -12.71 13.33
N PHE A 311 20.31 -11.90 14.08
CA PHE A 311 20.45 -12.03 15.51
C PHE A 311 19.68 -10.92 16.22
N ASP A 312 18.88 -11.32 17.19
CA ASP A 312 18.25 -10.44 18.17
C ASP A 312 18.77 -10.90 19.53
N PHE A 313 19.77 -10.19 20.03
CA PHE A 313 20.36 -10.43 21.33
C PHE A 313 19.52 -9.80 22.45
N GLY A 314 18.61 -8.87 22.13
CA GLY A 314 17.81 -8.16 23.12
C GLY A 314 18.72 -7.51 24.15
N THR A 315 18.54 -7.83 25.43
CA THR A 315 19.41 -7.34 26.54
C THR A 315 20.40 -8.40 27.01
N GLU A 316 20.65 -9.43 26.19
CA GLU A 316 21.56 -10.53 26.48
C GLU A 316 22.85 -10.41 25.65
N SER A 317 23.85 -11.21 26.03
CA SER A 317 25.12 -11.30 25.30
C SER A 317 25.11 -12.47 24.30
N PRO A 318 25.82 -12.39 23.16
CA PRO A 318 25.96 -13.51 22.22
C PRO A 318 26.61 -14.78 22.83
N ASP A 319 27.34 -14.65 23.93
CA ASP A 319 27.97 -15.73 24.69
C ASP A 319 28.36 -15.22 26.10
N PRO A 320 28.32 -16.05 27.16
CA PRO A 320 28.70 -15.63 28.53
C PRO A 320 30.12 -15.05 28.70
N ARG A 321 31.00 -15.25 27.72
CA ARG A 321 32.37 -14.68 27.70
C ARG A 321 32.44 -13.29 27.09
N ILE A 322 31.38 -12.84 26.42
CA ILE A 322 31.23 -11.51 25.85
C ILE A 322 30.41 -10.68 26.85
N PRO A 323 30.68 -9.38 27.02
CA PRO A 323 29.81 -8.52 27.83
C PRO A 323 28.41 -8.38 27.19
N VAL A 324 27.45 -7.90 27.97
CA VAL A 324 26.08 -7.62 27.47
C VAL A 324 26.12 -6.44 26.51
N ASP A 325 26.77 -5.34 26.92
CA ASP A 325 27.01 -4.17 26.09
C ASP A 325 28.50 -4.04 25.74
N ASN A 326 28.82 -3.15 24.80
CA ASN A 326 30.19 -2.83 24.38
C ASN A 326 30.94 -4.05 23.83
N PHE A 327 30.29 -4.79 22.94
CA PHE A 327 30.89 -5.87 22.18
C PHE A 327 30.79 -5.63 20.67
N SER A 328 31.51 -6.42 19.90
CA SER A 328 31.42 -6.37 18.45
C SER A 328 31.62 -7.74 17.83
N ILE A 329 31.13 -7.89 16.61
CA ILE A 329 31.27 -9.10 15.83
C ILE A 329 31.73 -8.73 14.42
N ARG A 330 32.75 -9.42 13.91
CA ARG A 330 33.16 -9.34 12.52
C ARG A 330 32.87 -10.67 11.84
N TRP A 331 31.99 -10.66 10.85
CA TRP A 331 31.79 -11.79 9.96
C TRP A 331 32.61 -11.62 8.70
N THR A 332 33.39 -12.63 8.36
CA THR A 332 34.15 -12.68 7.10
C THR A 332 33.82 -13.93 6.30
N GLY A 333 33.92 -13.81 4.99
CA GLY A 333 33.79 -14.93 4.08
C GLY A 333 33.61 -14.44 2.66
N SER A 334 32.80 -15.16 1.91
CA SER A 334 32.49 -14.84 0.53
C SER A 334 31.12 -15.39 0.17
N PHE A 335 30.55 -14.88 -0.91
CA PHE A 335 29.40 -15.49 -1.55
C PHE A 335 29.61 -15.54 -3.06
N MET A 336 28.75 -16.28 -3.74
CA MET A 336 28.75 -16.34 -5.19
C MET A 336 27.37 -15.92 -5.67
N PRO A 337 27.25 -14.79 -6.42
CA PRO A 337 26.00 -14.38 -7.03
C PRO A 337 25.46 -15.50 -7.91
N PRO A 338 24.20 -15.94 -7.72
CA PRO A 338 23.61 -16.97 -8.58
C PRO A 338 23.44 -16.49 -10.03
N SER A 339 23.32 -15.18 -10.23
CA SER A 339 23.16 -14.55 -11.53
C SER A 339 23.77 -13.13 -11.57
N SER A 340 24.03 -12.61 -12.77
CA SER A 340 24.53 -11.25 -12.96
C SER A 340 23.38 -10.27 -12.74
N GLY A 341 23.62 -9.10 -12.18
CA GLY A 341 22.57 -8.12 -11.93
C GLY A 341 22.89 -7.13 -10.81
N ILE A 342 21.92 -6.28 -10.49
CA ILE A 342 21.99 -5.30 -9.40
C ILE A 342 21.42 -5.96 -8.15
N TYR A 343 22.27 -6.12 -7.14
CA TYR A 343 21.91 -6.64 -5.83
C TYR A 343 21.73 -5.48 -4.86
N LYS A 344 20.55 -5.39 -4.25
CA LYS A 344 20.32 -4.55 -3.08
C LYS A 344 20.72 -5.33 -1.83
N PHE A 345 21.66 -4.80 -1.06
CA PHE A 345 22.02 -5.32 0.26
C PHE A 345 21.44 -4.42 1.34
N GLU A 346 20.95 -5.01 2.42
CA GLU A 346 20.41 -4.29 3.58
C GLU A 346 21.05 -4.79 4.87
N LEU A 347 21.37 -3.84 5.77
CA LEU A 347 21.73 -4.11 7.15
C LEU A 347 20.76 -3.35 8.06
N ARG A 348 20.16 -4.03 9.03
CA ARG A 348 19.46 -3.40 10.15
C ARG A 348 20.21 -3.73 11.42
N SER A 349 20.61 -2.71 12.18
CA SER A 349 21.30 -2.89 13.46
C SER A 349 20.76 -1.94 14.53
N ASP A 350 20.63 -2.44 15.76
CA ASP A 350 20.64 -1.62 16.97
C ASP A 350 22.10 -1.30 17.30
N ASP A 351 22.43 -0.02 17.46
CA ASP A 351 23.76 0.55 17.29
C ASP A 351 24.35 0.37 15.87
N GLY A 352 25.60 -0.08 15.74
CA GLY A 352 26.40 0.14 14.55
C GLY A 352 26.60 -1.09 13.67
N SER A 353 26.62 -0.88 12.36
CA SER A 353 26.95 -1.94 11.39
C SER A 353 27.65 -1.41 10.14
N ARG A 354 28.44 -2.26 9.49
CA ARG A 354 29.12 -1.97 8.22
C ARG A 354 29.11 -3.17 7.29
N LEU A 355 29.01 -2.93 5.98
CA LEU A 355 29.16 -3.94 4.93
C LEU A 355 30.31 -3.56 4.01
N PHE A 356 31.19 -4.52 3.77
CA PHE A 356 32.25 -4.44 2.78
C PHE A 356 32.09 -5.57 1.77
N LEU A 357 32.18 -5.22 0.49
CA LEU A 357 32.22 -6.16 -0.64
C LEU A 357 33.55 -5.95 -1.39
N ASP A 358 34.33 -7.01 -1.57
CA ASP A 358 35.67 -6.96 -2.16
C ASP A 358 36.54 -5.83 -1.59
N ASP A 359 36.57 -5.76 -0.26
CA ASP A 359 37.33 -4.80 0.54
C ASP A 359 36.86 -3.33 0.39
N LYS A 360 35.81 -3.05 -0.39
CA LYS A 360 35.16 -1.74 -0.50
C LYS A 360 33.98 -1.63 0.46
N GLU A 361 33.95 -0.58 1.27
CA GLU A 361 32.81 -0.24 2.12
C GLU A 361 31.62 0.21 1.26
N VAL A 362 30.47 -0.45 1.43
CA VAL A 362 29.23 -0.18 0.68
C VAL A 362 28.06 0.21 1.59
N ILE A 363 28.14 -0.09 2.89
CA ILE A 363 27.25 0.42 3.94
C ILE A 363 28.11 0.84 5.13
N ASP A 364 27.91 2.05 5.63
CA ASP A 364 28.45 2.52 6.91
C ASP A 364 27.32 3.07 7.79
N ASN A 365 27.21 2.49 8.98
CA ASN A 365 26.27 2.85 10.02
C ASN A 365 26.94 2.80 11.41
N TRP A 366 28.26 2.96 11.51
CA TRP A 366 29.07 2.66 12.71
C TRP A 366 28.94 3.70 13.84
N LYS A 367 27.79 3.76 14.52
CA LYS A 367 27.53 4.66 15.65
C LYS A 367 26.48 4.09 16.63
N GLN A 368 26.47 4.60 17.85
CA GLN A 368 25.43 4.30 18.84
C GLN A 368 24.09 4.94 18.43
N GLN A 369 23.00 4.17 18.38
CA GLN A 369 21.68 4.59 17.94
C GLN A 369 20.65 3.48 18.16
N ALA A 370 19.37 3.85 18.25
CA ALA A 370 18.26 2.89 18.16
C ALA A 370 18.30 2.12 16.81
N PRO A 371 17.54 1.02 16.64
CA PRO A 371 17.59 0.19 15.44
C PRO A 371 17.39 0.99 14.14
N VAL A 372 18.41 1.00 13.28
CA VAL A 372 18.39 1.68 11.97
C VAL A 372 18.66 0.67 10.86
N ARG A 373 17.91 0.81 9.76
CA ARG A 373 18.14 0.06 8.51
C ARG A 373 18.88 0.93 7.49
N LYS A 374 19.90 0.37 6.86
CA LYS A 374 20.64 0.95 5.73
C LYS A 374 20.65 -0.03 4.57
N SER A 375 20.63 0.50 3.35
CA SER A 375 20.70 -0.31 2.14
C SER A 375 21.62 0.32 1.09
N THR A 376 22.14 -0.51 0.20
CA THR A 376 22.96 -0.11 -0.94
C THR A 376 22.71 -1.03 -2.13
N GLU A 377 22.97 -0.56 -3.34
CA GLU A 377 22.79 -1.32 -4.57
C GLU A 377 24.15 -1.52 -5.25
N VAL A 378 24.47 -2.76 -5.59
CA VAL A 378 25.77 -3.15 -6.16
C VAL A 378 25.54 -4.07 -7.34
N LYS A 379 26.10 -3.71 -8.50
CA LYS A 379 26.13 -4.60 -9.66
C LYS A 379 27.15 -5.72 -9.41
N LEU A 380 26.74 -6.98 -9.56
CA LEU A 380 27.57 -8.17 -9.41
C LEU A 380 27.41 -9.09 -10.61
N GLU A 381 28.44 -9.89 -10.90
CA GLU A 381 28.45 -10.85 -12.00
C GLU A 381 28.22 -12.28 -11.48
N ALA A 382 27.47 -13.08 -12.24
CA ALA A 382 27.16 -14.47 -11.91
C ALA A 382 28.43 -15.29 -11.73
N ASN A 383 28.42 -16.19 -10.75
CA ASN A 383 29.49 -17.15 -10.51
C ASN A 383 30.87 -16.55 -10.16
N GLU A 384 30.97 -15.24 -9.96
CA GLU A 384 32.18 -14.61 -9.42
C GLU A 384 32.15 -14.62 -7.88
N LYS A 385 33.22 -15.11 -7.25
CA LYS A 385 33.31 -15.17 -5.79
C LYS A 385 33.56 -13.76 -5.25
N VAL A 386 32.56 -13.19 -4.57
CA VAL A 386 32.63 -11.86 -3.94
C VAL A 386 33.02 -12.03 -2.48
N LYS A 387 34.06 -11.33 -2.02
CA LYS A 387 34.40 -11.31 -0.60
C LYS A 387 33.38 -10.46 0.15
N VAL A 388 32.93 -10.96 1.29
CA VAL A 388 32.04 -10.22 2.19
C VAL A 388 32.67 -10.08 3.56
N LYS A 389 32.63 -8.87 4.10
CA LYS A 389 32.91 -8.59 5.51
C LYS A 389 31.79 -7.74 6.07
N ILE A 390 31.18 -8.21 7.15
CA ILE A 390 30.16 -7.49 7.89
C ILE A 390 30.70 -7.25 9.29
N GLU A 391 30.56 -6.04 9.79
CA GLU A 391 30.90 -5.71 11.16
C GLU A 391 29.65 -5.19 11.87
N TYR A 392 29.52 -5.53 13.14
CA TYR A 392 28.45 -5.11 14.03
C TYR A 392 29.03 -4.72 15.38
N ASN A 393 28.49 -3.68 16.01
CA ASN A 393 28.73 -3.41 17.41
C ASN A 393 27.44 -3.12 18.17
N ASP A 394 27.45 -3.54 19.42
CA ASP A 394 26.46 -3.22 20.44
C ASP A 394 27.21 -2.41 21.50
N ILE A 395 26.83 -1.15 21.68
CA ILE A 395 27.46 -0.19 22.58
C ILE A 395 26.65 -0.06 23.86
N ALA A 396 25.32 0.00 23.77
CA ALA A 396 24.44 0.04 24.92
C ALA A 396 22.99 -0.39 24.61
N TYR A 397 22.36 -0.98 25.63
CA TYR A 397 20.96 -1.36 25.70
C TYR A 397 20.62 -2.66 24.97
N GLY A 398 20.16 -2.54 23.72
CA GLY A 398 19.57 -3.61 22.95
C GLY A 398 20.49 -4.02 21.81
N GLY A 399 20.66 -5.33 21.62
CA GLY A 399 21.45 -5.87 20.51
C GLY A 399 20.58 -6.48 19.43
N LEU A 400 20.65 -5.95 18.21
CA LEU A 400 20.00 -6.55 17.04
C LEU A 400 20.85 -6.33 15.80
N VAL A 401 20.98 -7.35 14.96
CA VAL A 401 21.58 -7.24 13.62
C VAL A 401 20.95 -8.22 12.63
N SER A 402 20.56 -7.72 11.48
CA SER A 402 20.12 -8.55 10.34
C SER A 402 20.78 -8.08 9.05
N PHE A 403 21.14 -9.04 8.20
CA PHE A 403 21.68 -8.84 6.86
C PHE A 403 20.79 -9.52 5.84
N ASP A 404 20.25 -8.73 4.93
CA ASP A 404 19.38 -9.16 3.86
C ASP A 404 19.95 -8.76 2.50
N TRP A 405 19.50 -9.44 1.46
CA TRP A 405 19.80 -9.07 0.08
C TRP A 405 18.63 -9.37 -0.85
N LYS A 406 18.57 -8.65 -1.96
CA LYS A 406 17.60 -8.84 -3.05
C LYS A 406 18.29 -8.60 -4.38
N LEU A 407 18.16 -9.55 -5.31
CA LEU A 407 18.44 -9.27 -6.72
C LEU A 407 17.32 -8.37 -7.25
N LEU A 408 17.65 -7.14 -7.62
CA LEU A 408 16.69 -6.16 -8.14
C LEU A 408 16.38 -6.40 -9.61
N ASN A 409 17.38 -6.85 -10.36
CA ASN A 409 17.23 -7.30 -11.73
C ASN A 409 18.23 -8.43 -11.99
N GLU A 410 17.80 -9.47 -12.69
CA GLU A 410 18.73 -10.42 -13.28
C GLU A 410 19.13 -9.88 -14.66
N GLU A 411 20.41 -9.92 -15.02
CA GLU A 411 20.81 -9.88 -16.43
C GLU A 411 20.40 -11.22 -17.05
N VAL A 412 19.12 -11.29 -17.40
CA VAL A 412 18.56 -12.42 -18.11
C VAL A 412 19.01 -12.30 -19.56
N VAL A 413 19.74 -13.31 -20.06
CA VAL A 413 20.09 -13.44 -21.48
C VAL A 413 18.93 -14.02 -22.30
N ALA A 414 17.73 -14.13 -21.71
CA ALA A 414 16.49 -14.23 -22.48
C ALA A 414 16.27 -12.86 -23.08
N GLU A 415 16.52 -12.75 -24.38
CA GLU A 415 16.53 -11.55 -25.21
C GLU A 415 15.73 -10.39 -24.58
N ASN A 416 16.45 -9.40 -24.02
CA ASN A 416 15.95 -8.10 -23.55
C ASN A 416 15.31 -7.35 -24.73
N MET A 417 14.19 -7.85 -25.22
CA MET A 417 13.51 -7.36 -26.40
C MET A 417 12.30 -6.56 -25.93
N PRO A 418 12.06 -5.40 -26.54
CA PRO A 418 10.83 -4.68 -26.32
C PRO A 418 9.63 -5.55 -26.70
N GLU A 419 8.56 -5.45 -25.91
CA GLU A 419 7.27 -6.01 -26.27
C GLU A 419 6.49 -5.00 -27.11
N THR A 420 5.89 -5.47 -28.19
CA THR A 420 4.93 -4.68 -28.96
C THR A 420 3.52 -5.04 -28.52
N VAL A 421 2.79 -4.04 -28.03
CA VAL A 421 1.40 -4.17 -27.57
C VAL A 421 0.50 -3.18 -28.27
N TRP A 422 -0.81 -3.44 -28.24
CA TRP A 422 -1.81 -2.54 -28.76
C TRP A 422 -2.68 -2.02 -27.62
N LEU A 423 -2.62 -0.71 -27.41
CA LEU A 423 -3.49 0.00 -26.49
C LEU A 423 -4.81 0.35 -27.20
N ASN A 424 -5.89 -0.30 -26.78
CA ASN A 424 -7.23 -0.06 -27.28
C ASN A 424 -8.07 0.68 -26.23
N THR A 425 -8.35 1.96 -26.47
CA THR A 425 -9.16 2.79 -25.59
C THR A 425 -10.52 3.06 -26.22
N VAL A 426 -11.59 2.78 -25.49
CA VAL A 426 -12.98 2.93 -25.93
C VAL A 426 -13.77 3.76 -24.93
N ILE A 427 -14.36 4.86 -25.39
CA ILE A 427 -15.32 5.68 -24.65
C ILE A 427 -16.72 5.18 -24.99
N THR A 428 -17.48 4.75 -23.99
CA THR A 428 -18.89 4.34 -24.14
C THR A 428 -19.81 5.26 -23.38
N ASP A 429 -21.04 5.39 -23.86
CA ASP A 429 -22.14 6.02 -23.16
C ASP A 429 -22.67 5.13 -22.02
N ALA A 430 -23.63 5.64 -21.24
CA ALA A 430 -24.20 4.93 -20.09
C ALA A 430 -24.94 3.62 -20.46
N ASP A 431 -25.34 3.44 -21.71
CA ASP A 431 -25.97 2.21 -22.22
C ASP A 431 -24.92 1.23 -22.79
N GLY A 432 -23.63 1.58 -22.71
CA GLY A 432 -22.51 0.79 -23.23
C GLY A 432 -22.28 0.95 -24.73
N LYS A 433 -22.95 1.90 -25.40
CA LYS A 433 -22.73 2.17 -26.81
C LYS A 433 -21.43 2.97 -26.99
N GLU A 434 -20.60 2.52 -27.93
CA GLU A 434 -19.37 3.19 -28.30
C GLU A 434 -19.61 4.59 -28.86
N ILE A 435 -18.92 5.57 -28.28
CA ILE A 435 -18.91 6.98 -28.68
C ILE A 435 -17.64 7.30 -29.46
N ALA A 436 -16.50 6.77 -29.01
CA ALA A 436 -15.23 6.88 -29.70
C ALA A 436 -14.31 5.73 -29.31
N SER A 437 -13.43 5.33 -30.22
CA SER A 437 -12.38 4.35 -29.97
C SER A 437 -11.08 4.74 -30.67
N HIS A 438 -9.97 4.31 -30.10
CA HIS A 438 -8.64 4.50 -30.66
C HIS A 438 -7.78 3.31 -30.26
N ARG A 439 -7.21 2.64 -31.27
CA ARG A 439 -6.22 1.58 -31.10
C ARG A 439 -4.86 2.10 -31.54
N LYS A 440 -3.85 2.03 -30.67
CA LYS A 440 -2.49 2.52 -30.89
C LYS A 440 -1.48 1.40 -30.61
N GLU A 441 -0.51 1.24 -31.49
CA GLU A 441 0.63 0.35 -31.27
C GLU A 441 1.65 1.04 -30.37
N GLU A 442 2.17 0.33 -29.39
CA GLU A 442 3.19 0.78 -28.46
C GLU A 442 4.30 -0.26 -28.35
N SER A 443 5.54 0.22 -28.28
CA SER A 443 6.71 -0.59 -27.98
C SER A 443 7.17 -0.26 -26.57
N ILE A 444 7.27 -1.25 -25.69
CA ILE A 444 7.69 -1.07 -24.30
C ILE A 444 8.93 -1.92 -24.02
N GLU A 445 9.99 -1.27 -23.54
CA GLU A 445 11.25 -1.94 -23.21
C GLU A 445 11.11 -2.81 -21.97
N PHE A 446 11.88 -3.88 -21.91
CA PHE A 446 11.95 -4.75 -20.72
C PHE A 446 12.35 -3.96 -19.46
N ASN A 447 11.67 -4.21 -18.34
CA ASN A 447 11.83 -3.51 -17.07
C ASN A 447 11.70 -1.99 -17.20
N SER A 448 10.67 -1.54 -17.91
CA SER A 448 10.40 -0.11 -18.10
C SER A 448 8.95 0.25 -17.78
N VAL A 449 8.77 1.53 -17.49
CA VAL A 449 7.46 2.16 -17.37
C VAL A 449 7.44 3.31 -18.37
N ILE A 450 6.40 3.36 -19.20
CA ILE A 450 6.18 4.44 -20.17
C ILE A 450 4.80 5.06 -19.96
N SER A 451 4.67 6.34 -20.29
CA SER A 451 3.37 7.01 -20.39
C SER A 451 3.02 7.20 -21.87
N THR A 452 1.77 6.90 -22.23
CA THR A 452 1.23 7.14 -23.56
C THR A 452 -0.11 7.85 -23.50
N THR A 453 -0.42 8.65 -24.50
CA THR A 453 -1.66 9.42 -24.58
C THR A 453 -2.42 9.13 -25.87
N GLN A 454 -3.75 9.02 -25.75
CA GLN A 454 -4.69 8.96 -26.87
C GLN A 454 -5.72 10.08 -26.75
N ASP A 455 -5.85 10.87 -27.81
CA ASP A 455 -6.78 12.00 -27.87
C ASP A 455 -8.07 11.63 -28.62
N PHE A 456 -9.19 12.15 -28.14
CA PHE A 456 -10.53 11.93 -28.66
C PHE A 456 -11.28 13.25 -28.79
N HIS A 457 -12.16 13.33 -29.78
CA HIS A 457 -13.06 14.46 -29.97
C HIS A 457 -14.50 13.97 -29.89
N VAL A 458 -15.19 14.30 -28.79
CA VAL A 458 -16.58 13.91 -28.54
C VAL A 458 -17.50 15.02 -29.00
N LYS A 459 -18.39 14.73 -29.95
CA LYS A 459 -19.37 15.70 -30.47
C LYS A 459 -20.67 15.63 -29.68
N ASN A 460 -21.25 16.80 -29.41
CA ASN A 460 -22.50 16.97 -28.66
C ASN A 460 -22.53 16.13 -27.37
N PRO A 461 -21.53 16.27 -26.47
CA PRO A 461 -21.48 15.48 -25.26
C PRO A 461 -22.69 15.77 -24.37
N ARG A 462 -23.22 14.73 -23.71
CA ARG A 462 -24.13 14.90 -22.57
C ARG A 462 -23.28 15.23 -21.35
N LEU A 463 -23.42 16.46 -20.85
CA LEU A 463 -22.58 16.97 -19.79
C LEU A 463 -22.97 16.34 -18.44
N TRP A 464 -21.98 16.03 -17.60
CA TRP A 464 -22.20 15.82 -16.18
C TRP A 464 -22.57 17.17 -15.56
N ASN A 465 -23.75 17.26 -14.97
CA ASN A 465 -24.37 18.51 -14.54
C ASN A 465 -24.86 18.44 -13.09
N ALA A 466 -24.00 17.94 -12.20
CA ALA A 466 -24.32 17.73 -10.78
C ALA A 466 -25.66 16.98 -10.61
N LYS A 467 -26.45 17.30 -9.58
CA LYS A 467 -27.74 16.66 -9.29
C LYS A 467 -28.76 16.78 -10.44
N ALA A 468 -28.61 17.75 -11.33
CA ALA A 468 -29.56 17.95 -12.42
C ALA A 468 -29.44 16.87 -13.50
N ASP A 469 -28.21 16.42 -13.79
CA ASP A 469 -27.94 15.30 -14.71
C ASP A 469 -26.52 14.76 -14.45
N PRO A 470 -26.32 13.83 -13.50
CA PRO A 470 -24.99 13.29 -13.17
C PRO A 470 -24.52 12.25 -14.20
N TYR A 471 -24.58 12.59 -15.48
CA TYR A 471 -24.30 11.68 -16.57
C TYR A 471 -22.83 11.25 -16.61
N LEU A 472 -22.60 9.94 -16.72
CA LEU A 472 -21.27 9.34 -16.79
C LEU A 472 -21.13 8.54 -18.09
N TYR A 473 -20.05 8.82 -18.80
CA TYR A 473 -19.45 7.91 -19.78
C TYR A 473 -18.52 6.94 -19.07
N THR A 474 -18.11 5.89 -19.78
CA THR A 474 -17.09 4.95 -19.32
C THR A 474 -15.91 4.94 -20.29
N VAL A 475 -14.69 5.04 -19.77
CA VAL A 475 -13.45 4.88 -20.53
C VAL A 475 -12.86 3.51 -20.21
N ASN A 476 -12.75 2.67 -21.23
CA ASN A 476 -12.17 1.33 -21.15
C ASN A 476 -10.82 1.32 -21.84
N VAL A 477 -9.75 1.09 -21.10
CA VAL A 477 -8.39 0.96 -21.64
C VAL A 477 -8.01 -0.51 -21.58
N THR A 478 -7.74 -1.14 -22.72
CA THR A 478 -7.35 -2.55 -22.83
C THR A 478 -5.99 -2.66 -23.49
N ILE A 479 -5.10 -3.47 -22.92
CA ILE A 479 -3.84 -3.86 -23.55
C ILE A 479 -4.05 -5.19 -24.28
N GLU A 480 -3.65 -5.26 -25.54
CA GLU A 480 -3.70 -6.46 -26.38
C GLU A 480 -2.28 -6.87 -26.82
N ASP A 481 -2.01 -8.17 -26.89
CA ASP A 481 -0.80 -8.72 -27.50
C ASP A 481 -0.90 -8.77 -29.05
N ALA A 482 0.16 -9.25 -29.71
CA ALA A 482 0.20 -9.41 -31.18
C ALA A 482 -0.81 -10.42 -31.74
N ALA A 483 -1.29 -11.36 -30.93
CA ALA A 483 -2.31 -12.32 -31.30
C ALA A 483 -3.74 -11.77 -31.05
N GLY A 484 -3.86 -10.59 -30.43
CA GLY A 484 -5.14 -9.98 -30.05
C GLY A 484 -5.71 -10.49 -28.72
N ASN A 485 -4.92 -11.21 -27.92
CA ASN A 485 -5.33 -11.59 -26.57
C ASN A 485 -5.26 -10.36 -25.66
N LYS A 486 -6.22 -10.24 -24.74
CA LYS A 486 -6.26 -9.14 -23.76
C LYS A 486 -5.33 -9.47 -22.60
N LEU A 487 -4.36 -8.62 -22.34
CA LEU A 487 -3.38 -8.75 -21.25
C LEU A 487 -3.86 -8.09 -19.96
N ASP A 488 -4.45 -6.91 -20.07
CA ASP A 488 -4.96 -6.15 -18.93
C ASP A 488 -6.07 -5.20 -19.37
N ARG A 489 -6.93 -4.80 -18.44
CA ARG A 489 -7.99 -3.81 -18.68
C ARG A 489 -8.27 -2.99 -17.44
N VAL A 490 -8.30 -1.67 -17.61
CA VAL A 490 -8.73 -0.71 -16.60
C VAL A 490 -9.94 0.07 -17.11
N THR A 491 -10.92 0.24 -16.23
CA THR A 491 -12.16 0.99 -16.50
C THR A 491 -12.22 2.20 -15.57
N GLN A 492 -12.53 3.37 -16.12
CA GLN A 492 -12.63 4.64 -15.36
C GLN A 492 -13.87 5.44 -15.78
N PRO A 493 -14.46 6.22 -14.87
CA PRO A 493 -15.61 7.06 -15.19
C PRO A 493 -15.17 8.34 -15.92
N LEU A 494 -16.06 8.87 -16.76
CA LEU A 494 -15.86 10.17 -17.41
C LEU A 494 -17.16 10.98 -17.33
N GLY A 495 -17.18 11.99 -16.46
CA GLY A 495 -18.23 13.01 -16.44
C GLY A 495 -17.74 14.27 -17.15
N ILE A 496 -18.25 14.51 -18.37
CA ILE A 496 -17.80 15.64 -19.20
C ILE A 496 -18.40 16.94 -18.65
N ARG A 497 -17.57 17.90 -18.23
CA ARG A 497 -18.06 19.20 -17.72
C ARG A 497 -17.02 20.31 -17.86
N TYR A 498 -17.47 21.54 -17.60
CA TYR A 498 -16.58 22.65 -17.29
C TYR A 498 -17.18 23.50 -16.17
N PHE A 499 -16.33 24.23 -15.45
CA PHE A 499 -16.77 25.13 -14.39
C PHE A 499 -15.86 26.35 -14.30
N ARG A 500 -16.36 27.40 -13.63
CA ARG A 500 -15.57 28.57 -13.26
C ARG A 500 -16.11 29.14 -11.96
N VAL A 501 -15.21 29.73 -11.18
CA VAL A 501 -15.58 30.49 -9.99
C VAL A 501 -15.30 31.96 -10.27
N GLU A 502 -16.33 32.77 -10.22
CA GLU A 502 -16.26 34.21 -10.41
C GLU A 502 -16.32 34.91 -9.05
N ARG A 503 -15.43 35.88 -8.82
CA ARG A 503 -15.31 36.60 -7.53
C ARG A 503 -16.64 37.14 -7.02
N ASP A 504 -17.42 37.75 -7.90
CA ASP A 504 -18.64 38.49 -7.53
C ASP A 504 -19.93 37.71 -7.83
N ASN A 505 -19.85 36.63 -8.62
CA ASN A 505 -21.00 35.89 -9.12
C ASN A 505 -21.01 34.40 -8.74
N GLY A 506 -20.01 33.92 -7.98
CA GLY A 506 -20.00 32.56 -7.44
C GLY A 506 -19.60 31.48 -8.45
N LEU A 507 -20.07 30.25 -8.20
CA LEU A 507 -19.74 29.07 -9.00
C LEU A 507 -20.68 28.95 -10.21
N PHE A 508 -20.10 28.68 -11.37
CA PHE A 508 -20.83 28.30 -12.57
C PHE A 508 -20.41 26.90 -13.01
N LEU A 509 -21.39 26.04 -13.28
CA LEU A 509 -21.21 24.70 -13.84
C LEU A 509 -21.89 24.64 -15.21
N ASN A 510 -21.15 24.22 -16.23
CA ASN A 510 -21.64 24.11 -17.61
C ASN A 510 -22.30 25.39 -18.15
N GLY A 511 -21.79 26.55 -17.73
CA GLY A 511 -22.27 27.86 -18.17
C GLY A 511 -23.32 28.49 -17.24
N GLU A 512 -23.99 27.67 -16.42
CA GLU A 512 -25.09 28.08 -15.55
C GLU A 512 -24.63 28.33 -14.11
N TYR A 513 -25.24 29.32 -13.45
CA TYR A 513 -24.97 29.61 -12.04
C TYR A 513 -25.43 28.44 -11.17
N LEU A 514 -24.63 28.09 -10.16
CA LEU A 514 -24.92 27.02 -9.22
C LEU A 514 -24.67 27.48 -7.79
N ASP A 515 -25.75 27.57 -7.00
CA ASP A 515 -25.66 27.69 -5.55
C ASP A 515 -24.98 26.45 -4.96
N PHE A 516 -23.98 26.63 -4.10
CA PHE A 516 -23.31 25.53 -3.41
C PHE A 516 -23.85 25.39 -1.97
N TYR A 517 -24.76 24.44 -1.78
CA TYR A 517 -25.29 24.06 -0.48
C TYR A 517 -24.54 22.84 0.03
N GLY A 518 -23.34 23.09 0.58
CA GLY A 518 -22.41 22.06 1.03
C GLY A 518 -22.51 21.72 2.51
N VAL A 519 -22.02 20.53 2.86
CA VAL A 519 -21.76 20.08 4.24
C VAL A 519 -20.35 19.51 4.37
N CYS A 520 -19.84 19.33 5.59
CA CYS A 520 -18.60 18.60 5.85
C CYS A 520 -18.91 17.20 6.37
N ARG A 521 -18.03 16.22 6.10
CA ARG A 521 -18.18 14.84 6.60
C ARG A 521 -16.82 14.29 7.03
N HIS A 522 -16.70 13.86 8.29
CA HIS A 522 -15.60 13.00 8.77
C HIS A 522 -15.90 11.52 8.47
N GLN A 523 -14.90 10.63 8.62
CA GLN A 523 -15.02 9.21 8.25
C GLN A 523 -15.16 8.23 9.43
N ASP A 524 -15.72 8.65 10.55
CA ASP A 524 -15.85 7.84 11.75
C ASP A 524 -17.28 7.74 12.27
N TRP A 525 -17.61 6.58 12.85
CA TRP A 525 -18.87 6.30 13.53
C TRP A 525 -18.62 5.88 14.97
N GLU A 526 -19.55 6.22 15.87
CA GLU A 526 -19.46 5.85 17.28
C GLU A 526 -19.35 4.32 17.44
N GLY A 527 -18.37 3.87 18.23
CA GLY A 527 -18.16 2.47 18.59
C GLY A 527 -17.34 1.65 17.58
N ILE A 528 -17.16 2.13 16.35
CA ILE A 528 -16.31 1.49 15.32
C ILE A 528 -15.16 2.38 14.83
N GLY A 529 -15.15 3.66 15.24
CA GLY A 529 -14.13 4.61 14.80
C GLY A 529 -14.18 4.78 13.29
N ASN A 530 -13.01 4.86 12.65
CA ASN A 530 -12.91 4.98 11.19
C ASN A 530 -12.91 3.64 10.43
N ALA A 531 -13.12 2.51 11.09
CA ALA A 531 -13.22 1.19 10.46
C ALA A 531 -14.61 0.97 9.83
N LEU A 532 -14.97 1.84 8.89
CA LEU A 532 -16.27 1.84 8.21
C LEU A 532 -16.29 0.83 7.05
N THR A 533 -17.45 0.20 6.83
CA THR A 533 -17.73 -0.59 5.63
C THR A 533 -18.33 0.32 4.56
N ASP A 534 -18.45 -0.20 3.34
CA ASP A 534 -19.09 0.53 2.25
C ASP A 534 -20.55 0.89 2.58
N GLU A 535 -21.26 0.05 3.34
CA GLU A 535 -22.63 0.34 3.77
C GLU A 535 -22.71 1.57 4.68
N HIS A 536 -21.75 1.75 5.60
CA HIS A 536 -21.68 2.94 6.43
C HIS A 536 -21.39 4.19 5.58
N HIS A 537 -20.48 4.07 4.60
CA HIS A 537 -20.18 5.15 3.67
C HIS A 537 -21.41 5.54 2.84
N VAL A 538 -22.15 4.57 2.31
CA VAL A 538 -23.37 4.84 1.53
C VAL A 538 -24.45 5.46 2.42
N ALA A 539 -24.66 4.97 3.64
CA ALA A 539 -25.65 5.53 4.56
C ALA A 539 -25.40 7.02 4.86
N ASP A 540 -24.15 7.41 5.18
CA ASP A 540 -23.80 8.82 5.37
C ASP A 540 -24.15 9.68 4.16
N MET A 541 -23.87 9.17 2.96
CA MET A 541 -24.05 9.91 1.73
C MET A 541 -25.52 9.99 1.29
N GLU A 542 -26.33 8.98 1.59
CA GLU A 542 -27.78 9.00 1.42
C GLU A 542 -28.43 10.05 2.33
N ASP A 543 -28.02 10.15 3.59
CA ASP A 543 -28.50 11.18 4.53
C ASP A 543 -28.16 12.61 4.04
N ILE A 544 -26.93 12.80 3.55
CA ILE A 544 -26.49 14.07 2.94
C ILE A 544 -27.35 14.43 1.73
N LEU A 545 -27.63 13.45 0.87
CA LEU A 545 -28.45 13.65 -0.32
C LEU A 545 -29.91 13.98 0.04
N GLU A 546 -30.49 13.26 1.01
CA GLU A 546 -31.84 13.47 1.54
C GLU A 546 -32.01 14.87 2.12
N MET A 547 -31.02 15.35 2.88
CA MET A 547 -31.04 16.70 3.46
C MET A 547 -31.05 17.82 2.40
N GLY A 548 -30.77 17.48 1.14
CA GLY A 548 -30.85 18.40 0.02
C GLY A 548 -29.52 19.04 -0.34
N ALA A 549 -28.41 18.64 0.30
CA ALA A 549 -27.08 19.11 -0.06
C ALA A 549 -26.76 18.79 -1.53
N ASN A 550 -25.93 19.63 -2.15
CA ASN A 550 -25.42 19.42 -3.51
C ASN A 550 -23.90 19.39 -3.59
N GLY A 551 -23.24 19.43 -2.44
CA GLY A 551 -21.81 19.18 -2.35
C GLY A 551 -21.36 18.80 -0.94
N VAL A 552 -20.15 18.26 -0.88
CA VAL A 552 -19.52 17.78 0.35
C VAL A 552 -18.07 18.21 0.37
N ARG A 553 -17.65 18.81 1.49
CA ARG A 553 -16.25 18.94 1.86
C ARG A 553 -15.85 17.72 2.66
N LEU A 554 -14.91 16.96 2.10
CA LEU A 554 -14.34 15.77 2.73
C LEU A 554 -13.18 16.18 3.63
N GLY A 555 -13.54 16.81 4.76
CA GLY A 555 -12.60 17.30 5.77
C GLY A 555 -12.14 16.17 6.71
N HIS A 556 -10.87 16.04 7.08
CA HIS A 556 -9.70 16.83 6.68
C HIS A 556 -8.64 15.93 6.03
N TYR A 557 -9.05 15.05 5.12
CA TYR A 557 -8.18 14.02 4.58
C TYR A 557 -8.81 13.34 3.36
N GLN A 558 -8.07 12.47 2.68
CA GLN A 558 -8.62 11.63 1.63
C GLN A 558 -9.63 10.61 2.20
N HIS A 559 -10.83 10.55 1.63
CA HIS A 559 -11.86 9.54 1.99
C HIS A 559 -11.80 8.31 1.07
N ALA A 560 -12.57 7.27 1.42
CA ALA A 560 -12.69 6.05 0.62
C ALA A 560 -13.24 6.31 -0.80
N ASP A 561 -12.83 5.48 -1.77
CA ASP A 561 -13.24 5.59 -3.18
C ASP A 561 -14.78 5.53 -3.37
N ILE A 562 -15.46 4.67 -2.59
CA ILE A 562 -16.93 4.55 -2.62
C ILE A 562 -17.65 5.89 -2.39
N VAL A 563 -17.11 6.77 -1.54
CA VAL A 563 -17.66 8.12 -1.30
C VAL A 563 -17.55 8.97 -2.56
N HIS A 564 -16.42 8.90 -3.25
CA HIS A 564 -16.18 9.65 -4.49
C HIS A 564 -17.03 9.12 -5.64
N ARG A 565 -17.20 7.79 -5.76
CA ARG A 565 -18.11 7.16 -6.73
C ARG A 565 -19.56 7.53 -6.47
N PHE A 566 -20.02 7.47 -5.22
CA PHE A 566 -21.36 7.91 -4.86
C PHE A 566 -21.60 9.36 -5.30
N CYS A 567 -20.64 10.25 -5.07
CA CYS A 567 -20.74 11.65 -5.50
C CYS A 567 -20.78 11.81 -7.03
N ASN A 568 -20.01 11.02 -7.77
CA ASN A 568 -20.05 11.01 -9.24
C ASN A 568 -21.45 10.65 -9.74
N GLU A 569 -22.02 9.57 -9.20
CA GLU A 569 -23.28 8.96 -9.64
C GLU A 569 -24.51 9.77 -9.20
N ASN A 570 -24.44 10.44 -8.05
CA ASN A 570 -25.55 11.23 -7.49
C ASN A 570 -25.42 12.74 -7.72
N GLY A 571 -24.35 13.18 -8.38
CA GLY A 571 -24.20 14.57 -8.78
C GLY A 571 -23.83 15.52 -7.64
N LEU A 572 -23.15 15.02 -6.59
CA LEU A 572 -22.64 15.84 -5.50
C LEU A 572 -21.28 16.41 -5.87
N ILE A 573 -21.08 17.71 -5.65
CA ILE A 573 -19.79 18.38 -5.86
C ILE A 573 -18.85 18.10 -4.68
N LEU A 574 -17.62 17.70 -4.98
CA LEU A 574 -16.60 17.41 -3.98
C LEU A 574 -15.54 18.49 -3.88
N TRP A 575 -15.22 18.80 -2.62
CA TRP A 575 -13.97 19.40 -2.17
C TRP A 575 -13.22 18.32 -1.40
N ALA A 576 -12.06 17.90 -1.90
CA ALA A 576 -11.19 16.92 -1.25
C ALA A 576 -9.89 17.58 -0.76
N GLU A 577 -9.29 17.08 0.32
CA GLU A 577 -8.13 17.74 0.94
C GLU A 577 -7.15 16.79 1.62
N ILE A 578 -5.95 17.28 1.87
CA ILE A 578 -4.90 16.59 2.66
C ILE A 578 -4.95 17.01 4.15
N PRO A 579 -4.44 16.18 5.08
CA PRO A 579 -4.52 16.43 6.53
C PRO A 579 -3.51 17.46 7.06
N VAL A 580 -3.39 18.59 6.38
CA VAL A 580 -2.58 19.73 6.84
C VAL A 580 -3.49 20.70 7.58
N ALA A 581 -3.63 20.48 8.87
CA ALA A 581 -4.48 21.27 9.77
C ALA A 581 -3.72 21.61 11.07
N PRO A 582 -4.22 22.55 11.90
CA PRO A 582 -3.56 22.93 13.14
C PRO A 582 -3.40 21.75 14.13
N PRO A 583 -2.36 21.77 14.99
CA PRO A 583 -1.34 22.82 15.11
C PRO A 583 -0.14 22.59 14.16
N TYR A 584 0.34 23.65 13.48
CA TYR A 584 1.44 23.58 12.48
C TYR A 584 2.84 23.50 13.08
N ILE A 585 3.01 22.70 14.12
CA ILE A 585 4.24 22.65 14.93
C ILE A 585 5.48 22.34 14.07
N THR A 586 5.31 21.61 12.97
CA THR A 586 6.41 21.08 12.15
C THR A 586 6.30 21.43 10.68
N SER A 587 5.50 22.44 10.30
CA SER A 587 5.34 22.86 8.90
C SER A 587 6.64 23.36 8.26
N HIS A 588 7.66 23.67 9.06
CA HIS A 588 9.00 24.05 8.64
C HIS A 588 9.97 22.85 8.49
N VAL A 589 9.57 21.65 8.90
CA VAL A 589 10.41 20.45 8.81
C VAL A 589 10.35 19.92 7.38
N GLU A 590 11.50 19.82 6.71
CA GLU A 590 11.59 19.38 5.30
C GLU A 590 10.93 18.02 5.08
N ALA A 591 11.18 17.05 5.95
CA ALA A 591 10.55 15.73 5.88
C ALA A 591 9.01 15.78 5.98
N TYR A 592 8.45 16.72 6.74
CA TYR A 592 7.00 16.94 6.82
C TYR A 592 6.47 17.55 5.53
N ILE A 593 7.17 18.54 4.96
CA ILE A 593 6.81 19.14 3.67
C ILE A 593 6.81 18.07 2.57
N ASP A 594 7.88 17.26 2.47
CA ASP A 594 7.97 16.17 1.50
C ASP A 594 6.84 15.15 1.65
N ASN A 595 6.46 14.84 2.91
CA ASN A 595 5.34 13.98 3.19
C ASN A 595 4.00 14.59 2.72
N THR A 596 3.74 15.87 3.00
CA THR A 596 2.50 16.54 2.57
C THR A 596 2.40 16.66 1.05
N VAL A 597 3.52 16.91 0.36
CA VAL A 597 3.59 16.87 -1.10
C VAL A 597 3.29 15.47 -1.63
N THR A 598 3.81 14.43 -0.98
CA THR A 598 3.51 13.03 -1.32
C THR A 598 2.03 12.73 -1.15
N GLN A 599 1.44 13.06 0.00
CA GLN A 599 0.01 12.86 0.26
C GLN A 599 -0.87 13.64 -0.74
N LEU A 600 -0.47 14.84 -1.16
CA LEU A 600 -1.20 15.60 -2.18
C LEU A 600 -1.14 14.92 -3.55
N LYS A 601 0.02 14.39 -3.95
CA LYS A 601 0.16 13.62 -5.19
C LYS A 601 -0.70 12.36 -5.15
N GLU A 602 -0.70 11.64 -4.03
CA GLU A 602 -1.54 10.47 -3.83
C GLU A 602 -3.03 10.82 -3.93
N LEU A 603 -3.48 11.85 -3.21
CA LEU A 603 -4.86 12.34 -3.27
C LEU A 603 -5.28 12.65 -4.71
N VAL A 604 -4.49 13.44 -5.43
CA VAL A 604 -4.82 13.87 -6.79
C VAL A 604 -4.76 12.70 -7.76
N LYS A 605 -3.73 11.85 -7.71
CA LYS A 605 -3.56 10.75 -8.67
C LYS A 605 -4.58 9.63 -8.45
N GLN A 606 -4.83 9.24 -7.20
CA GLN A 606 -5.79 8.18 -6.88
C GLN A 606 -7.23 8.57 -7.22
N ASN A 607 -7.53 9.87 -7.16
CA ASN A 607 -8.90 10.38 -7.35
C ASN A 607 -9.03 11.28 -8.61
N TYR A 608 -8.08 11.21 -9.55
CA TYR A 608 -7.99 12.13 -10.69
C TYR A 608 -9.24 12.12 -11.58
N ASN A 609 -9.81 10.92 -11.78
CA ASN A 609 -10.90 10.69 -12.72
C ASN A 609 -12.29 10.89 -12.11
N HIS A 610 -12.43 11.40 -10.88
CA HIS A 610 -13.76 11.63 -10.30
C HIS A 610 -14.38 12.93 -10.80
N PRO A 611 -15.46 12.87 -11.61
CA PRO A 611 -16.17 14.06 -12.02
C PRO A 611 -16.93 14.77 -10.89
N SER A 612 -16.97 14.27 -9.67
CA SER A 612 -17.51 15.05 -8.56
C SER A 612 -16.53 16.12 -8.08
N ILE A 613 -15.22 15.91 -8.20
CA ILE A 613 -14.20 16.79 -7.60
C ILE A 613 -14.02 18.07 -8.41
N LEU A 614 -14.22 19.22 -7.75
CA LEU A 614 -13.95 20.54 -8.32
C LEU A 614 -12.76 21.24 -7.63
N LEU A 615 -12.46 20.89 -6.38
CA LEU A 615 -11.40 21.53 -5.60
C LEU A 615 -10.53 20.49 -4.87
N TRP A 616 -9.22 20.74 -4.91
CA TRP A 616 -8.23 20.10 -4.04
C TRP A 616 -7.72 21.16 -3.06
N SER A 617 -7.96 20.97 -1.76
CA SER A 617 -7.39 21.85 -0.74
C SER A 617 -6.06 21.32 -0.22
N ILE A 618 -5.13 22.26 -0.04
CA ILE A 618 -3.76 22.01 0.40
C ILE A 618 -3.56 22.20 1.91
N TYR A 619 -4.50 22.85 2.59
CA TYR A 619 -4.52 22.99 4.05
C TYR A 619 -5.92 23.42 4.54
N ASP A 620 -6.14 23.32 5.84
CA ASP A 620 -7.26 23.91 6.59
C ASP A 620 -6.71 24.79 7.70
N GLU A 621 -7.28 25.98 7.95
CA GLU A 621 -7.00 26.92 9.08
C GLU A 621 -5.54 27.42 9.29
N MET A 622 -4.74 27.54 8.23
CA MET A 622 -3.32 27.93 8.39
C MET A 622 -3.15 29.41 8.75
N ASP A 623 -2.68 29.66 9.98
CA ASP A 623 -2.30 31.00 10.41
C ASP A 623 -0.95 31.40 9.78
N MET A 624 -1.03 32.21 8.73
CA MET A 624 0.14 32.79 8.05
C MET A 624 0.73 34.01 8.78
N THR A 625 0.14 34.44 9.90
CA THR A 625 0.60 35.61 10.68
C THR A 625 1.35 35.25 11.96
N ALA A 626 1.30 33.99 12.38
CA ALA A 626 2.07 33.51 13.52
C ALA A 626 3.57 33.46 13.14
N GLU A 627 4.36 34.36 13.72
CA GLU A 627 5.78 34.08 13.97
C GLU A 627 5.83 32.79 14.78
N TYR A 628 6.08 31.65 14.12
CA TYR A 628 6.37 30.41 14.82
C TYR A 628 7.71 30.59 15.52
N ALA A 629 7.63 31.11 16.74
CA ALA A 629 8.74 31.23 17.65
C ALA A 629 9.34 29.83 17.80
N THR A 630 10.61 29.75 17.43
CA THR A 630 11.56 28.70 17.80
C THR A 630 11.17 28.02 19.12
N LEU A 631 10.77 26.75 19.04
CA LEU A 631 10.75 25.81 20.16
C LEU A 631 11.54 24.57 19.78
#